data_AF-A0A1Q2YJ11-F1
#
_entry.id   AF-A0A1Q2YJ11-F1
#
_cell.length_a   1.000
_cell.length_b   1.000
_cell.length_c   1.000
_cell.angle_alpha   90.00
_cell.angle_beta   90.00
_cell.angle_gamma   90.00
#
_symmetry.space_group_name_H-M   'P 1'
#
loop_
_entity.id
_entity.type
_entity.pdbx_description
1 polymer ?
#
loop_
_entity_poly.entity_id
_entity_poly.type
_entity_poly.pdbx_seq_one_letter_code
_entity_poly.pdbx_strand_id
1 'polypeptide(L)'
;MTIFGVSSQFFGSKSHYLPPRIRTFIRDYSVPLCVVFFTGFIHFGGYLDDIRFTTLPITRSFHPTDTINRKPDWFIRFWEDIKVKDVFLAIPFAILLTALFYYDHNISSLICQSSNFPLKKPSSFHYDFFLLGVTTGVAGLIGIPAPNGLIPQAPLHTLSLCIYEHDYETGVNKITGVVEQRLSNTFQGLLTLVMMTRPFLVVLGLIPQAILAGLFWIMAITTLDDTDVVRRLRFLFLDKEWKLKLSKIVIRNHEQRSLAKANCDEVNNSFEVANDTSKLQGGSIADTQFNSSDDFPRITENEGESLSTQIIPADYPIEFYLVRPKYFIIYLILELLAFAGEYSITCTKGAIGFPGVLMLILLLVPIVFPRIFPKDQLKLLDSEAADELIMRSLKLHSFNFD
;
A
#
# COMPACT_ATOMS: atom_id res chain seq x y z
N MET A 1 -11.65 7.22 21.82
CA MET A 1 -11.11 6.19 20.91
C MET A 1 -10.07 6.74 19.94
N THR A 2 -10.41 7.67 19.04
CA THR A 2 -9.52 8.13 17.96
C THR A 2 -8.15 8.61 18.45
N ILE A 3 -8.12 9.50 19.45
CA ILE A 3 -6.87 10.01 20.03
C ILE A 3 -6.01 8.86 20.55
N PHE A 4 -6.60 7.95 21.32
CA PHE A 4 -5.90 6.80 21.88
C PHE A 4 -5.36 5.86 20.80
N GLY A 5 -6.13 5.59 19.75
CA GLY A 5 -5.69 4.75 18.63
C GLY A 5 -4.55 5.37 17.84
N VAL A 6 -4.66 6.65 17.47
CA VAL A 6 -3.60 7.37 16.74
C VAL A 6 -2.35 7.52 17.59
N SER A 7 -2.49 7.86 18.87
CA SER A 7 -1.34 7.91 19.80
C SER A 7 -0.68 6.54 19.93
N SER A 8 -1.45 5.46 20.06
CA SER A 8 -0.92 4.10 20.14
C SER A 8 -0.09 3.73 18.91
N GLN A 9 -0.56 4.10 17.71
CA GLN A 9 0.20 3.86 16.48
C GLN A 9 1.44 4.75 16.37
N PHE A 10 1.36 6.00 16.81
CA PHE A 10 2.51 6.89 16.87
C PHE A 10 3.60 6.36 17.81
N PHE A 11 3.21 5.93 19.02
CA PHE A 11 4.11 5.27 19.97
C PHE A 11 4.64 3.93 19.44
N GLY A 12 3.83 3.18 18.68
CA GLY A 12 4.21 1.94 18.02
C GLY A 12 5.12 2.14 16.78
N SER A 13 5.21 3.35 16.22
CA SER A 13 5.90 3.60 14.95
C SER A 13 7.14 4.47 15.12
N LYS A 14 6.97 5.66 15.69
CA LYS A 14 7.99 6.74 15.71
C LYS A 14 8.70 6.88 17.06
N SER A 15 8.11 6.35 18.13
CA SER A 15 8.69 6.45 19.46
C SER A 15 9.76 5.38 19.69
N HIS A 16 10.91 5.82 20.21
CA HIS A 16 12.04 4.97 20.61
C HIS A 16 11.99 4.60 22.11
N TYR A 17 10.89 4.94 22.81
CA TYR A 17 10.78 4.70 24.26
C TYR A 17 10.46 3.25 24.63
N LEU A 18 10.04 2.41 23.67
CA LEU A 18 9.61 1.03 23.92
C LEU A 18 10.53 0.03 23.21
N PRO A 19 10.75 -1.16 23.80
CA PRO A 19 11.55 -2.19 23.17
C PRO A 19 10.88 -2.69 21.88
N PRO A 20 11.66 -3.11 20.87
CA PRO A 20 11.16 -3.41 19.52
C PRO A 20 9.96 -4.38 19.48
N ARG A 21 9.98 -5.43 20.32
CA ARG A 21 8.89 -6.42 20.36
C ARG A 21 7.56 -5.84 20.83
N ILE A 22 7.59 -5.02 21.89
CA ILE A 22 6.39 -4.37 22.44
C ILE A 22 5.86 -3.34 21.46
N ARG A 23 6.77 -2.61 20.82
CA ARG A 23 6.44 -1.62 19.80
C ARG A 23 5.70 -2.23 18.60
N THR A 24 6.22 -3.34 18.05
CA THR A 24 5.55 -4.08 16.96
C THR A 24 4.17 -4.60 17.38
N PHE A 25 4.05 -5.18 18.57
CA PHE A 25 2.76 -5.65 19.09
C PHE A 25 1.74 -4.51 19.22
N ILE A 26 2.13 -3.37 19.79
CA ILE A 26 1.25 -2.21 19.94
C ILE A 26 0.84 -1.65 18.57
N ARG A 27 1.76 -1.57 17.61
CA ARG A 27 1.45 -1.09 16.25
C ARG A 27 0.38 -1.96 15.59
N ASP A 28 0.57 -3.28 15.58
CA ASP A 28 -0.26 -4.21 14.81
C ASP A 28 -1.61 -4.49 15.49
N TYR A 29 -1.66 -4.52 16.83
CA TYR A 29 -2.90 -4.78 17.59
C TYR A 29 -3.60 -3.53 18.13
N SER A 30 -3.06 -2.32 17.91
CA SER A 30 -3.66 -1.06 18.39
C SER A 30 -5.15 -0.94 18.05
N VAL A 31 -5.49 -1.12 16.78
CA VAL A 31 -6.86 -0.96 16.25
C VAL A 31 -7.85 -1.96 16.86
N PRO A 32 -7.63 -3.30 16.80
CA PRO A 32 -8.55 -4.26 17.41
C PRO A 32 -8.61 -4.13 18.94
N LEU A 33 -7.48 -3.84 19.62
CA LEU A 33 -7.45 -3.66 21.06
C LEU A 33 -8.25 -2.42 21.48
N CYS A 34 -8.17 -1.32 20.72
CA CYS A 34 -9.02 -0.14 20.95
C CYS A 34 -10.50 -0.49 20.86
N VAL A 35 -10.92 -1.24 19.84
CA VAL A 35 -12.33 -1.64 19.69
C VAL A 35 -12.79 -2.46 20.90
N VAL A 36 -12.02 -3.46 21.32
CA VAL A 36 -12.36 -4.31 22.48
C VAL A 36 -12.39 -3.49 23.77
N PHE A 37 -11.38 -2.65 24.01
CA PHE A 37 -11.27 -1.83 25.21
C PHE A 37 -12.43 -0.83 25.33
N PHE A 38 -12.73 -0.06 24.28
CA PHE A 38 -13.83 0.91 24.31
C PHE A 38 -15.21 0.23 24.33
N THR A 39 -15.36 -0.95 23.71
CA THR A 39 -16.62 -1.71 23.77
C THR A 39 -16.85 -2.23 25.19
N GLY A 40 -15.81 -2.78 25.82
CA GLY A 40 -15.87 -3.20 27.23
C GLY A 40 -16.13 -2.01 28.16
N PHE A 41 -15.48 -0.87 27.94
CA PHE A 41 -15.67 0.33 28.75
C PHE A 41 -17.11 0.87 28.70
N ILE A 42 -17.77 0.79 27.55
CA ILE A 42 -19.17 1.24 27.44
C ILE A 42 -20.12 0.30 28.20
N HIS A 43 -19.81 -1.01 28.25
CA HIS A 43 -20.66 -1.99 28.93
C HIS A 43 -20.37 -2.13 30.45
N PHE A 44 -19.13 -1.84 30.87
CA PHE A 44 -18.71 -1.89 32.29
C PHE A 44 -18.57 -0.50 32.93
N GLY A 45 -18.79 0.58 32.19
CA GLY A 45 -18.53 1.95 32.62
C GLY A 45 -19.74 2.60 33.28
N GLY A 46 -19.81 2.53 34.62
CA GLY A 46 -20.96 2.98 35.41
C GLY A 46 -21.40 4.45 35.24
N TYR A 47 -20.57 5.36 34.73
CA TYR A 47 -20.95 6.76 34.48
C TYR A 47 -21.70 6.97 33.15
N LEU A 48 -21.68 5.98 32.25
CA LEU A 48 -22.27 6.04 30.91
C LEU A 48 -23.43 5.05 30.73
N ASP A 49 -23.79 4.32 31.79
CA ASP A 49 -24.82 3.26 31.76
C ASP A 49 -26.23 3.81 31.51
N ASP A 50 -26.47 5.07 31.89
CA ASP A 50 -27.74 5.79 31.64
C ASP A 50 -27.90 6.25 30.18
N ILE A 51 -26.89 6.07 29.32
CA ILE A 51 -26.91 6.56 27.94
C ILE A 51 -27.17 5.40 26.98
N ARG A 52 -28.29 5.47 26.26
CA ARG A 52 -28.65 4.47 25.24
C ARG A 52 -27.82 4.67 23.97
N PHE A 53 -26.74 3.89 23.84
CA PHE A 53 -25.94 3.87 22.62
C PHE A 53 -26.65 3.10 21.49
N THR A 54 -26.56 3.61 20.26
CA THR A 54 -26.99 2.88 19.07
C THR A 54 -25.97 1.79 18.75
N THR A 55 -26.37 0.53 18.84
CA THR A 55 -25.53 -0.62 18.47
C THR A 55 -25.80 -1.08 17.04
N LEU A 56 -25.03 -2.04 16.53
CA LEU A 56 -25.26 -2.58 15.19
C LEU A 56 -26.64 -3.26 15.11
N PRO A 57 -27.44 -2.98 14.07
CA PRO A 57 -28.70 -3.67 13.87
C PRO A 57 -28.43 -5.15 13.57
N ILE A 58 -28.82 -6.03 14.49
CA ILE A 58 -28.73 -7.48 14.30
C ILE A 58 -30.02 -8.01 13.68
N THR A 59 -29.89 -9.00 12.81
CA THR A 59 -31.02 -9.68 12.16
C THR A 59 -31.14 -11.12 12.66
N ARG A 60 -32.08 -11.90 12.12
CA ARG A 60 -32.08 -13.36 12.34
C ARG A 60 -31.00 -14.01 11.46
N SER A 61 -30.35 -15.06 11.99
CA SER A 61 -29.30 -15.80 11.25
C SER A 61 -29.80 -16.24 9.87
N PHE A 62 -29.01 -15.91 8.83
CA PHE A 62 -29.17 -16.34 7.44
C PHE A 62 -30.57 -16.06 6.85
N HIS A 63 -30.92 -14.78 6.65
CA HIS A 63 -32.12 -14.40 5.89
C HIS A 63 -31.75 -13.89 4.48
N PRO A 64 -32.56 -14.20 3.45
CA PRO A 64 -32.38 -13.62 2.13
C PRO A 64 -32.74 -12.13 2.10
N THR A 65 -32.06 -11.37 1.24
CA THR A 65 -32.12 -9.89 1.12
C THR A 65 -33.52 -9.33 0.87
N ASP A 66 -34.44 -10.11 0.31
CA ASP A 66 -35.83 -9.70 0.08
C ASP A 66 -36.78 -10.78 0.60
N THR A 67 -37.45 -10.48 1.72
CA THR A 67 -38.49 -11.35 2.32
C THR A 67 -39.90 -10.87 2.00
N ILE A 68 -40.07 -9.75 1.27
CA ILE A 68 -41.36 -9.10 1.03
C ILE A 68 -41.85 -9.38 -0.41
N ASN A 69 -40.96 -9.36 -1.41
CA ASN A 69 -41.32 -9.63 -2.81
C ASN A 69 -40.79 -10.97 -3.35
N ARG A 70 -39.96 -11.69 -2.59
CA ARG A 70 -39.38 -12.98 -3.01
C ARG A 70 -39.75 -14.13 -2.07
N LYS A 71 -39.87 -15.33 -2.65
CA LYS A 71 -39.88 -16.59 -1.92
C LYS A 71 -38.52 -16.77 -1.19
N PRO A 72 -38.47 -17.48 -0.05
CA PRO A 72 -37.26 -17.67 0.74
C PRO A 72 -36.27 -18.67 0.11
N ASP A 73 -36.06 -18.60 -1.20
CA ASP A 73 -35.06 -19.39 -1.93
C ASP A 73 -33.78 -18.57 -2.07
N TRP A 74 -32.62 -19.16 -1.76
CA TRP A 74 -31.30 -18.54 -1.96
C TRP A 74 -30.88 -18.45 -3.44
N PHE A 75 -31.67 -19.00 -4.36
CA PHE A 75 -31.36 -19.00 -5.77
C PHE A 75 -32.29 -18.06 -6.52
N ILE A 76 -31.71 -17.14 -7.30
CA ILE A 76 -32.47 -16.18 -8.08
C ILE A 76 -33.04 -16.88 -9.32
N ARG A 77 -34.37 -17.01 -9.37
CA ARG A 77 -35.09 -17.52 -10.54
C ARG A 77 -35.14 -16.47 -11.64
N PHE A 78 -34.06 -16.39 -12.43
CA PHE A 78 -33.96 -15.44 -13.55
C PHE A 78 -34.80 -15.85 -14.78
N TRP A 79 -35.47 -17.00 -14.74
CA TRP A 79 -36.28 -17.53 -15.84
C TRP A 79 -37.81 -17.35 -15.64
N GLU A 80 -38.26 -16.98 -14.44
CA GLU A 80 -39.67 -16.75 -14.13
C GLU A 80 -39.98 -15.23 -14.19
N ASP A 81 -40.97 -14.84 -15.01
CA ASP A 81 -41.58 -13.50 -15.06
C ASP A 81 -40.70 -12.27 -15.43
N ILE A 82 -39.57 -12.45 -16.13
CA ILE A 82 -38.73 -11.33 -16.60
C ILE A 82 -39.05 -10.94 -18.05
N LYS A 83 -39.34 -9.65 -18.29
CA LYS A 83 -39.47 -9.13 -19.66
C LYS A 83 -38.09 -9.03 -20.30
N VAL A 84 -37.98 -9.44 -21.56
CA VAL A 84 -36.71 -9.39 -22.34
C VAL A 84 -36.08 -7.99 -22.32
N LYS A 85 -36.90 -6.92 -22.27
CA LYS A 85 -36.42 -5.53 -22.16
C LYS A 85 -35.57 -5.27 -20.92
N ASP A 86 -35.90 -5.89 -19.79
CA ASP A 86 -35.21 -5.68 -18.51
C ASP A 86 -33.84 -6.37 -18.51
N VAL A 87 -33.70 -7.48 -19.25
CA VAL A 87 -32.42 -8.17 -19.46
C VAL A 87 -31.46 -7.30 -20.28
N PHE A 88 -31.95 -6.69 -21.37
CA PHE A 88 -31.13 -5.77 -22.16
C PHE A 88 -30.76 -4.49 -21.41
N LEU A 89 -31.64 -4.01 -20.51
CA LEU A 89 -31.35 -2.86 -19.66
C LEU A 89 -30.23 -3.15 -18.64
N ALA A 90 -30.03 -4.40 -18.24
CA ALA A 90 -28.98 -4.78 -17.28
C ALA A 90 -27.55 -4.75 -17.88
N ILE A 91 -27.42 -4.91 -19.20
CA ILE A 91 -26.13 -4.94 -19.91
C ILE A 91 -25.27 -3.68 -19.65
N PRO A 92 -25.76 -2.44 -19.83
CA PRO A 92 -24.94 -1.25 -19.57
C PRO A 92 -24.49 -1.15 -18.11
N PHE A 93 -25.32 -1.57 -17.14
CA PHE A 93 -24.93 -1.62 -15.74
C PHE A 93 -23.85 -2.68 -15.48
N ALA A 94 -23.93 -3.84 -16.14
CA ALA A 94 -22.91 -4.88 -16.05
C ALA A 94 -21.56 -4.44 -16.63
N ILE A 95 -21.56 -3.72 -17.76
CA ILE A 95 -20.33 -3.15 -18.34
C ILE A 95 -19.71 -2.13 -17.38
N LEU A 96 -20.52 -1.23 -16.82
CA LEU A 96 -20.06 -0.24 -15.85
C LEU A 96 -19.48 -0.89 -14.58
N LEU A 97 -20.17 -1.90 -14.04
CA LEU A 97 -19.73 -2.65 -12.85
C LEU A 97 -18.43 -3.42 -13.13
N THR A 98 -18.31 -4.02 -14.32
CA THR A 98 -17.10 -4.72 -14.75
C THR A 98 -15.91 -3.76 -14.83
N ALA A 99 -16.11 -2.56 -15.39
CA ALA A 99 -15.07 -1.53 -15.45
C ALA A 99 -14.64 -1.06 -14.05
N LEU A 100 -15.59 -0.87 -13.12
CA LEU A 100 -15.32 -0.55 -11.72
C LEU A 100 -14.48 -1.65 -11.05
N PHE A 101 -14.89 -2.91 -11.17
CA PHE A 101 -14.15 -4.03 -10.55
C PHE A 101 -12.79 -4.26 -11.17
N TYR A 102 -12.65 -4.06 -12.48
CA TYR A 102 -11.35 -4.08 -13.14
C TYR A 102 -10.41 -3.03 -12.55
N TYR A 103 -10.91 -1.80 -12.32
CA TYR A 103 -10.11 -0.75 -11.73
C TYR A 103 -9.74 -1.03 -10.27
N ASP A 104 -10.73 -1.32 -9.42
CA ASP A 104 -10.51 -1.59 -7.99
C ASP A 104 -9.50 -2.72 -7.81
N HIS A 105 -9.62 -3.78 -8.61
CA HIS A 105 -8.70 -4.91 -8.59
C HIS A 105 -7.28 -4.50 -8.99
N ASN A 106 -7.12 -3.80 -10.11
CA ASN A 106 -5.80 -3.45 -10.62
C ASN A 106 -5.10 -2.41 -9.74
N ILE A 107 -5.81 -1.38 -9.27
CA ILE A 107 -5.26 -0.36 -8.37
C ILE A 107 -4.83 -0.99 -7.05
N SER A 108 -5.72 -1.76 -6.43
CA SER A 108 -5.41 -2.42 -5.17
C SER A 108 -4.22 -3.37 -5.32
N SER A 109 -4.10 -4.08 -6.44
CA SER A 109 -3.00 -5.02 -6.70
C SER A 109 -1.68 -4.29 -6.97
N LEU A 110 -1.70 -3.18 -7.72
CA LEU A 110 -0.52 -2.34 -7.95
C LEU A 110 0.01 -1.73 -6.65
N ILE A 111 -0.87 -1.25 -5.76
CA ILE A 111 -0.47 -0.71 -4.46
C ILE A 111 0.20 -1.80 -3.60
N CYS A 112 -0.37 -3.01 -3.56
CA CYS A 112 0.18 -4.11 -2.78
C CYS A 112 1.48 -4.69 -3.35
N GLN A 113 1.72 -4.49 -4.64
CA GLN A 113 2.91 -4.97 -5.36
C GLN A 113 3.86 -3.83 -5.72
N SER A 114 3.71 -2.68 -5.07
CA SER A 114 4.62 -1.56 -5.19
C SER A 114 6.05 -2.02 -4.89
N SER A 115 7.03 -1.44 -5.60
CA SER A 115 8.47 -1.70 -5.43
C SER A 115 8.99 -1.50 -4.01
N ASN A 116 8.23 -0.83 -3.15
CA ASN A 116 8.49 -0.72 -1.71
C ASN A 116 8.41 -2.06 -0.97
N PHE A 117 7.73 -3.07 -1.54
CA PHE A 117 7.53 -4.37 -0.94
C PHE A 117 8.37 -5.45 -1.66
N PRO A 118 9.39 -6.04 -0.99
CA PRO A 118 10.16 -7.14 -1.56
C PRO A 118 9.33 -8.43 -1.56
N LEU A 119 8.50 -8.62 -2.59
CA LEU A 119 7.70 -9.82 -2.81
C LEU A 119 8.52 -10.93 -3.46
N LYS A 120 8.21 -12.20 -3.14
CA LYS A 120 8.98 -13.36 -3.62
C LYS A 120 8.29 -14.08 -4.77
N LYS A 121 6.96 -14.04 -4.84
CA LYS A 121 6.19 -14.73 -5.89
C LYS A 121 5.78 -13.79 -7.03
N PRO A 122 5.73 -14.29 -8.28
CA PRO A 122 5.24 -13.49 -9.40
C PRO A 122 3.74 -13.21 -9.28
N SER A 123 3.34 -12.03 -9.74
CA SER A 123 1.95 -11.56 -9.78
C SER A 123 1.14 -12.21 -10.91
N SER A 124 -0.12 -12.57 -10.66
CA SER A 124 -1.03 -13.13 -11.67
C SER A 124 -2.35 -12.34 -11.77
N PHE A 125 -2.27 -11.10 -12.29
CA PHE A 125 -3.43 -10.19 -12.34
C PHE A 125 -4.62 -10.75 -13.15
N HIS A 126 -4.35 -11.43 -14.26
CA HIS A 126 -5.40 -11.94 -15.14
C HIS A 126 -6.20 -13.08 -14.51
N TYR A 127 -5.52 -13.96 -13.76
CA TYR A 127 -6.18 -15.07 -13.10
C TYR A 127 -7.06 -14.59 -11.94
N ASP A 128 -6.55 -13.63 -11.16
CA ASP A 128 -7.29 -13.05 -10.04
C ASP A 128 -8.54 -12.31 -10.52
N PHE A 129 -8.46 -11.58 -11.64
CA PHE A 129 -9.61 -10.95 -12.26
C PHE A 129 -10.63 -11.96 -12.82
N PHE A 130 -10.18 -13.05 -13.45
CA PHE A 130 -11.06 -14.12 -13.90
C PHE A 130 -11.82 -14.76 -12.72
N LEU A 131 -11.12 -15.04 -11.62
CA LEU A 131 -11.73 -15.59 -10.41
C LEU A 131 -12.74 -14.61 -9.77
N LEU A 132 -12.43 -13.31 -9.77
CA LEU A 132 -13.36 -12.26 -9.34
C LEU A 132 -14.63 -12.24 -10.20
N GLY A 133 -14.50 -12.42 -11.52
CA GLY A 133 -15.64 -12.53 -12.43
C GLY A 133 -16.52 -13.75 -12.15
N VAL A 134 -15.91 -14.93 -11.96
CA VAL A 134 -16.64 -16.16 -11.63
C VAL A 134 -17.36 -16.03 -10.28
N THR A 135 -16.68 -15.52 -9.25
CA THR A 135 -17.27 -15.34 -7.91
C THR A 135 -18.37 -14.28 -7.89
N THR A 136 -18.23 -13.20 -8.67
CA THR A 136 -19.28 -12.21 -8.88
C THR A 136 -20.50 -12.81 -9.58
N GLY A 137 -20.29 -13.66 -10.59
CA GLY A 137 -21.37 -14.40 -11.26
C GLY A 137 -22.13 -15.31 -10.30
N VAL A 138 -21.41 -16.09 -9.49
CA VAL A 138 -22.00 -16.94 -8.45
C VAL A 138 -22.74 -16.12 -7.40
N ALA A 139 -22.16 -15.00 -6.95
CA ALA A 139 -22.82 -14.09 -6.00
C ALA A 139 -24.11 -13.50 -6.58
N GLY A 140 -24.10 -13.14 -7.86
CA GLY A 140 -25.27 -12.68 -8.61
C GLY A 140 -26.36 -13.75 -8.76
N LEU A 141 -26.01 -15.04 -8.85
CA LEU A 141 -26.99 -16.14 -8.86
C LEU A 141 -27.62 -16.38 -7.49
N ILE A 142 -26.85 -16.20 -6.41
CA ILE A 142 -27.28 -16.42 -5.02
C ILE A 142 -27.97 -15.16 -4.44
N GLY A 143 -27.77 -13.99 -5.06
CA GLY A 143 -28.35 -12.72 -4.58
C GLY A 143 -27.63 -12.10 -3.39
N ILE A 144 -26.36 -12.46 -3.19
CA ILE A 144 -25.45 -11.85 -2.23
C ILE A 144 -24.63 -10.76 -2.92
N PRO A 145 -24.21 -9.71 -2.19
CA PRO A 145 -23.40 -8.64 -2.76
C PRO A 145 -22.09 -9.22 -3.32
N ALA A 146 -21.67 -8.69 -4.47
CA ALA A 146 -20.44 -9.13 -5.12
C ALA A 146 -19.22 -8.72 -4.28
N PRO A 147 -18.21 -9.59 -4.15
CA PRO A 147 -16.95 -9.20 -3.54
C PRO A 147 -16.23 -8.18 -4.42
N ASN A 148 -15.61 -7.17 -3.82
CA ASN A 148 -14.76 -6.20 -4.53
C ASN A 148 -13.37 -6.11 -3.89
N GLY A 149 -12.40 -5.58 -4.64
CA GLY A 149 -11.06 -5.30 -4.14
C GLY A 149 -11.10 -4.20 -3.09
N LEU A 150 -10.68 -4.50 -1.86
CA LEU A 150 -10.73 -3.55 -0.75
C LEU A 150 -9.46 -2.69 -0.71
N ILE A 151 -9.53 -1.50 -1.32
CA ILE A 151 -8.38 -0.60 -1.53
C ILE A 151 -7.58 -0.30 -0.25
N PRO A 152 -8.17 0.09 0.91
CA PRO A 152 -7.37 0.36 2.12
C PRO A 152 -7.00 -0.92 2.88
N GLN A 153 -7.83 -1.97 2.80
CA GLN A 153 -7.61 -3.18 3.58
C GLN A 153 -6.48 -4.04 3.00
N ALA A 154 -6.37 -4.13 1.69
CA ALA A 154 -5.32 -4.89 1.02
C ALA A 154 -3.90 -4.41 1.39
N PRO A 155 -3.55 -3.11 1.31
CA PRO A 155 -2.24 -2.62 1.73
C PRO A 155 -2.04 -2.73 3.23
N LEU A 156 -3.07 -2.48 4.07
CA LEU A 156 -2.97 -2.68 5.51
C LEU A 156 -2.64 -4.15 5.86
N HIS A 157 -3.27 -5.09 5.16
CA HIS A 157 -2.97 -6.50 5.31
C HIS A 157 -1.52 -6.81 4.87
N THR A 158 -1.06 -6.30 3.73
CA THR A 158 0.34 -6.45 3.28
C THR A 158 1.33 -5.85 4.28
N LEU A 159 1.06 -4.66 4.80
CA LEU A 159 1.88 -3.96 5.80
C LEU A 159 1.98 -4.74 7.13
N SER A 160 0.91 -5.45 7.51
CA SER A 160 0.91 -6.33 8.68
C SER A 160 1.75 -7.60 8.51
N LEU A 161 2.02 -7.99 7.25
CA LEU A 161 2.84 -9.14 6.89
C LEU A 161 4.29 -8.78 6.58
N CYS A 162 4.60 -7.48 6.58
CA CYS A 162 5.95 -6.99 6.40
C CYS A 162 6.79 -7.26 7.65
N ILE A 163 7.95 -7.86 7.45
CA ILE A 163 8.99 -7.98 8.47
C ILE A 163 9.79 -6.69 8.45
N TYR A 164 9.75 -6.00 9.58
CA TYR A 164 10.49 -4.77 9.82
C TYR A 164 11.76 -5.13 10.58
N GLU A 165 12.91 -4.93 9.94
CA GLU A 165 14.20 -5.03 10.61
C GLU A 165 14.62 -3.64 11.06
N HIS A 166 14.95 -3.52 12.35
CA HIS A 166 15.41 -2.25 12.91
C HIS A 166 16.86 -2.05 12.53
N ASP A 167 17.11 -1.14 11.60
CA ASP A 167 18.47 -0.74 11.25
C ASP A 167 18.99 0.23 12.33
N TYR A 168 20.02 -0.20 13.06
CA TYR A 168 20.63 0.58 14.14
C TYR A 168 21.49 1.74 13.61
N GLU A 169 21.87 1.72 12.33
CA GLU A 169 22.66 2.80 11.71
C GLU A 169 21.80 3.98 11.25
N THR A 170 20.59 3.70 10.74
CA THR A 170 19.67 4.73 10.24
C THR A 170 18.58 5.11 11.22
N GLY A 171 18.32 4.29 12.25
CA GLY A 171 17.22 4.50 13.21
C GLY A 171 15.83 4.30 12.60
N VAL A 172 15.76 3.73 11.39
CA VAL A 172 14.53 3.51 10.63
C VAL A 172 14.29 2.02 10.48
N ASN A 173 13.03 1.62 10.60
CA ASN A 173 12.62 0.23 10.35
C ASN A 173 12.59 -0.02 8.83
N LYS A 174 13.52 -0.82 8.31
CA LYS A 174 13.55 -1.21 6.90
C LYS A 174 12.69 -2.46 6.69
N ILE A 175 11.91 -2.49 5.61
CA ILE A 175 11.15 -3.68 5.21
C ILE A 175 12.11 -4.66 4.54
N THR A 176 12.33 -5.83 5.13
CA THR A 176 13.29 -6.83 4.63
C THR A 176 12.62 -7.98 3.88
N GLY A 177 11.34 -8.22 4.14
CA GLY A 177 10.57 -9.28 3.49
C GLY A 177 9.08 -9.19 3.81
N VAL A 178 8.25 -9.79 2.95
CA VAL A 178 6.81 -9.95 3.20
C VAL A 178 6.49 -11.44 3.34
N VAL A 179 5.78 -11.81 4.41
CA VAL A 179 5.31 -13.19 4.60
C VAL A 179 4.02 -13.39 3.82
N GLU A 180 4.12 -14.00 2.64
CA GLU A 180 2.98 -14.27 1.78
C GLU A 180 2.19 -15.50 2.26
N GLN A 181 1.05 -15.28 2.90
CA GLN A 181 0.18 -16.34 3.42
C GLN A 181 -1.18 -16.42 2.72
N ARG A 182 -1.72 -17.64 2.59
CA ARG A 182 -3.10 -17.90 2.13
C ARG A 182 -4.10 -17.98 3.28
N LEU A 183 -3.62 -18.29 4.49
CA LEU A 183 -4.45 -18.62 5.64
C LEU A 183 -5.23 -17.42 6.18
N SER A 184 -4.68 -16.21 6.19
CA SER A 184 -5.39 -15.02 6.72
C SER A 184 -6.66 -14.72 5.96
N ASN A 185 -6.60 -14.70 4.64
CA ASN A 185 -7.76 -14.40 3.80
C ASN A 185 -8.82 -15.51 3.94
N THR A 186 -8.41 -16.78 3.98
CA THR A 186 -9.34 -17.91 4.23
C THR A 186 -9.95 -17.84 5.62
N PHE A 187 -9.16 -17.50 6.64
CA PHE A 187 -9.64 -17.37 8.01
C PHE A 187 -10.59 -16.18 8.16
N GLN A 188 -10.32 -15.04 7.50
CA GLN A 188 -11.22 -13.89 7.46
C GLN A 188 -12.58 -14.27 6.85
N GLY A 189 -12.57 -15.01 5.73
CA GLY A 189 -13.80 -15.50 5.09
C GLY A 189 -14.58 -16.47 5.99
N LEU A 190 -13.88 -17.44 6.60
CA LEU A 190 -14.47 -18.39 7.54
C LEU A 190 -15.03 -17.70 8.78
N LEU A 191 -14.29 -16.76 9.36
CA LEU A 191 -14.70 -15.99 10.54
C LEU A 191 -15.95 -15.16 10.22
N THR A 192 -16.05 -14.61 9.02
CA THR A 192 -17.27 -13.90 8.57
C THR A 192 -18.49 -14.81 8.60
N LEU A 193 -18.36 -16.06 8.12
CA LEU A 193 -19.45 -17.05 8.20
C LEU A 193 -19.79 -17.42 9.65
N VAL A 194 -18.78 -17.61 10.49
CA VAL A 194 -18.96 -17.92 11.93
C VAL A 194 -19.69 -16.77 12.64
N MET A 195 -19.31 -15.52 12.37
CA MET A 195 -19.91 -14.32 12.96
C MET A 195 -21.38 -14.12 12.55
N MET A 196 -21.81 -14.73 11.45
CA MET A 196 -23.22 -14.75 11.02
C MET A 196 -24.09 -15.73 11.84
N THR A 197 -23.49 -16.57 12.68
CA THR A 197 -24.19 -17.49 13.59
C THR A 197 -24.66 -16.75 14.85
N ARG A 198 -25.85 -17.11 15.36
CA ARG A 198 -26.53 -16.41 16.49
C ARG A 198 -25.66 -16.00 17.69
N PRO A 199 -24.85 -16.87 18.32
CA PRO A 199 -24.13 -16.48 19.53
C PRO A 199 -23.11 -15.36 19.26
N PHE A 200 -22.41 -15.41 18.11
CA PHE A 200 -21.46 -14.38 17.71
C PHE A 200 -22.15 -13.10 17.24
N LEU A 201 -23.33 -13.23 16.61
CA LEU A 201 -24.12 -12.08 16.19
C LEU A 201 -24.58 -11.23 17.38
N VAL A 202 -24.91 -11.87 18.52
CA VAL A 202 -25.22 -11.15 19.77
C VAL A 202 -24.00 -10.37 20.25
N VAL A 203 -22.81 -10.98 20.23
CA VAL A 203 -21.55 -10.30 20.61
C VAL A 203 -21.26 -9.12 19.68
N LEU A 204 -21.48 -9.28 18.37
CA LEU A 204 -21.31 -8.20 17.40
C LEU A 204 -22.31 -7.04 17.65
N GLY A 205 -23.53 -7.37 18.04
CA GLY A 205 -24.57 -6.42 18.44
C GLY A 205 -24.29 -5.66 19.74
N LEU A 206 -23.24 -6.04 20.50
CA LEU A 206 -22.79 -5.27 21.66
C LEU A 206 -21.93 -4.07 21.26
N ILE A 207 -21.36 -4.06 20.04
CA ILE A 207 -20.47 -2.98 19.61
C ILE A 207 -21.32 -1.74 19.27
N PRO A 208 -21.09 -0.59 19.93
CA PRO A 208 -21.78 0.66 19.58
C PRO A 208 -21.22 1.29 18.29
N GLN A 209 -22.10 1.90 17.52
CA GLN A 209 -21.75 2.56 16.25
C GLN A 209 -20.74 3.69 16.44
N ALA A 210 -20.73 4.35 17.60
CA ALA A 210 -19.76 5.40 17.93
C ALA A 210 -18.31 4.89 17.93
N ILE A 211 -18.08 3.64 18.33
CA ILE A 211 -16.74 3.02 18.28
C ILE A 211 -16.34 2.74 16.83
N LEU A 212 -17.26 2.26 16.00
CA LEU A 212 -17.00 2.09 14.58
C LEU A 212 -16.68 3.42 13.88
N ALA A 213 -17.38 4.51 14.24
CA ALA A 213 -17.04 5.84 13.75
C ALA A 213 -15.61 6.25 14.18
N GLY A 214 -15.22 5.96 15.43
CA GLY A 214 -13.85 6.17 15.91
C GLY A 214 -12.80 5.34 15.15
N LEU A 215 -13.14 4.09 14.81
CA LEU A 215 -12.32 3.22 13.96
C LEU A 215 -12.11 3.83 12.56
N PHE A 216 -13.18 4.32 11.93
CA PHE A 216 -13.08 5.01 10.63
C PHE A 216 -12.17 6.23 10.70
N TRP A 217 -12.24 7.02 11.77
CA TRP A 217 -11.33 8.16 11.96
C TRP A 217 -9.86 7.75 12.09
N ILE A 218 -9.57 6.67 12.82
CA ILE A 218 -8.19 6.17 12.96
C ILE A 218 -7.66 5.78 11.59
N MET A 219 -8.40 4.94 10.85
CA MET A 219 -8.00 4.51 9.50
C MET A 219 -7.84 5.69 8.54
N ALA A 220 -8.74 6.66 8.57
CA ALA A 220 -8.65 7.85 7.73
C ALA A 220 -7.37 8.66 8.00
N ILE A 221 -7.06 8.95 9.26
CA ILE A 221 -5.87 9.75 9.63
C ILE A 221 -4.58 9.00 9.28
N THR A 222 -4.51 7.69 9.53
CA THR A 222 -3.31 6.90 9.23
C THR A 222 -3.07 6.79 7.73
N THR A 223 -4.11 6.51 6.96
CA THR A 223 -3.99 6.40 5.50
C THR A 223 -3.63 7.74 4.87
N LEU A 224 -4.13 8.85 5.42
CA LEU A 224 -3.72 10.19 4.99
C LEU A 224 -2.23 10.46 5.30
N ASP A 225 -1.70 10.03 6.44
CA ASP A 225 -0.28 10.26 6.79
C ASP A 225 0.70 9.52 5.86
N ASP A 226 0.29 8.36 5.36
CA ASP A 226 1.10 7.50 4.50
C ASP A 226 1.02 7.85 3.00
N THR A 227 0.04 8.66 2.59
CA THR A 227 -0.16 9.02 1.18
C THR A 227 0.91 9.99 0.67
N ASP A 228 1.46 9.72 -0.53
CA ASP A 228 2.52 10.54 -1.13
C ASP A 228 2.11 12.01 -1.35
N VAL A 229 0.85 12.26 -1.72
CA VAL A 229 0.31 13.63 -1.87
C VAL A 229 0.42 14.42 -0.58
N VAL A 230 0.05 13.82 0.56
CA VAL A 230 0.12 14.46 1.88
C VAL A 230 1.57 14.63 2.32
N ARG A 231 2.46 13.67 1.99
CA ARG A 231 3.90 13.82 2.20
C ARG A 231 4.47 14.99 1.39
N ARG A 232 4.10 15.14 0.12
CA ARG A 232 4.48 16.30 -0.72
C ARG A 232 3.92 17.61 -0.18
N LEU A 233 2.69 17.61 0.32
CA LEU A 233 2.06 18.77 0.94
C LEU A 233 2.77 19.19 2.23
N ARG A 234 3.06 18.25 3.13
CA ARG A 234 3.87 18.50 4.35
C ARG A 234 5.26 19.02 4.02
N PHE A 235 5.89 18.49 2.96
CA PHE A 235 7.19 18.96 2.48
C PHE A 235 7.16 20.41 1.98
N LEU A 236 6.03 20.90 1.46
CA LEU A 236 5.86 22.30 1.07
C LEU A 236 5.79 23.23 2.28
N PHE A 237 5.15 22.77 3.36
CA PHE A 237 5.03 23.51 4.63
C PHE A 237 6.26 23.42 5.52
N LEU A 238 7.26 22.60 5.16
CA LEU A 238 8.52 22.51 5.89
C LEU A 238 9.31 23.82 5.79
N ASP A 239 9.93 24.23 6.89
CA ASP A 239 10.70 25.47 6.97
C ASP A 239 11.78 25.56 5.88
N LYS A 240 11.89 26.74 5.25
CA LYS A 240 12.77 26.98 4.10
C LYS A 240 14.23 26.83 4.47
N GLU A 241 14.64 27.28 5.66
CA GLU A 241 16.01 27.15 6.13
C GLU A 241 16.38 25.69 6.41
N TRP A 242 15.46 24.96 7.05
CA TRP A 242 15.61 23.53 7.32
C TRP A 242 15.69 22.72 6.02
N LYS A 243 14.83 23.04 5.04
CA LYS A 243 14.82 22.44 3.70
C LYS A 243 16.12 22.68 2.93
N LEU A 244 16.67 23.90 2.99
CA LEU A 244 17.95 24.24 2.34
C LEU A 244 19.14 23.54 3.01
N LYS A 245 19.11 23.37 4.33
CA LYS A 245 20.14 22.63 5.05
C LYS A 245 20.10 21.14 4.71
N LEU A 246 18.91 20.55 4.69
CA LEU A 246 18.68 19.16 4.30
C LEU A 246 19.07 18.90 2.85
N SER A 247 18.66 19.74 1.89
CA SER A 247 19.00 19.52 0.49
C SER A 247 20.51 19.50 0.27
N LYS A 248 21.27 20.39 0.93
CA LYS A 248 22.73 20.41 0.85
C LYS A 248 23.37 19.14 1.41
N ILE A 249 22.86 18.63 2.55
CA ILE A 249 23.37 17.40 3.17
C ILE A 249 23.05 16.18 2.30
N VAL A 250 21.81 16.07 1.83
CA VAL A 250 21.32 14.96 1.01
C VAL A 250 22.04 14.90 -0.33
N ILE A 251 22.18 16.03 -1.03
CA ILE A 251 22.89 16.10 -2.32
C ILE A 251 24.35 15.70 -2.14
N ARG A 252 25.03 16.19 -1.10
CA ARG A 252 26.43 15.82 -0.79
C ARG A 252 26.59 14.33 -0.51
N ASN A 253 25.70 13.76 0.30
CA ASN A 253 25.74 12.33 0.63
C ASN A 253 25.42 11.44 -0.59
N HIS A 254 24.51 11.89 -1.46
CA HIS A 254 24.20 11.19 -2.71
C HIS A 254 25.39 11.22 -3.67
N GLU A 255 26.05 12.37 -3.82
CA GLU A 255 27.26 12.51 -4.64
C GLU A 255 28.39 11.61 -4.11
N GLN A 256 28.65 11.63 -2.81
CA GLN A 256 29.62 10.73 -2.15
C GLN A 256 29.30 9.25 -2.36
N ARG A 257 28.03 8.84 -2.22
CA ARG A 257 27.61 7.47 -2.51
C ARG A 257 27.76 7.09 -3.98
N SER A 258 27.47 8.01 -4.89
CA SER A 258 27.62 7.76 -6.33
C SER A 258 29.09 7.60 -6.72
N LEU A 259 29.99 8.37 -6.11
CA LEU A 259 31.44 8.27 -6.28
C LEU A 259 31.98 6.97 -5.64
N ALA A 260 31.52 6.61 -4.45
CA ALA A 260 31.90 5.36 -3.80
C ALA A 260 31.44 4.15 -4.62
N LYS A 261 30.21 4.19 -5.16
CA LYS A 261 29.68 3.12 -6.01
C LYS A 261 30.43 3.02 -7.33
N ALA A 262 30.72 4.16 -7.97
CA ALA A 262 31.55 4.20 -9.18
C ALA A 262 32.95 3.61 -8.92
N ASN A 263 33.60 3.97 -7.81
CA ASN A 263 34.89 3.39 -7.43
C ASN A 263 34.80 1.88 -7.14
N CYS A 264 33.75 1.41 -6.47
CA CYS A 264 33.54 -0.03 -6.22
C CYS A 264 33.27 -0.81 -7.52
N ASP A 265 32.48 -0.25 -8.44
CA ASP A 265 32.20 -0.86 -9.73
C ASP A 265 33.45 -0.87 -10.63
N GLU A 266 34.30 0.16 -10.54
CA GLU A 266 35.60 0.22 -11.23
C GLU A 266 36.60 -0.80 -10.66
N VAL A 267 36.62 -0.99 -9.34
CA VAL A 267 37.42 -2.04 -8.68
C VAL A 267 36.91 -3.44 -9.04
N ASN A 268 35.60 -3.67 -9.02
CA ASN A 268 35.00 -4.96 -9.40
C ASN A 268 35.24 -5.29 -10.87
N ASN A 269 35.04 -4.34 -11.78
CA ASN A 269 35.35 -4.52 -13.20
C ASN A 269 36.86 -4.77 -13.42
N SER A 270 37.75 -4.12 -12.68
CA SER A 270 39.19 -4.38 -12.74
C SER A 270 39.55 -5.79 -12.24
N PHE A 271 38.85 -6.28 -11.21
CA PHE A 271 39.02 -7.64 -10.68
C PHE A 271 38.47 -8.71 -11.63
N GLU A 272 37.36 -8.42 -12.32
CA GLU A 272 36.73 -9.31 -13.30
C GLU A 272 37.57 -9.42 -14.59
N VAL A 273 38.12 -8.29 -15.07
CA VAL A 273 39.07 -8.26 -16.20
C VAL A 273 40.38 -8.99 -15.87
N ALA A 274 40.89 -8.88 -14.64
CA ALA A 274 42.06 -9.62 -14.17
C ALA A 274 41.79 -11.14 -14.09
N ASN A 275 40.60 -11.54 -13.64
CA ASN A 275 40.19 -12.95 -13.63
C ASN A 275 40.01 -13.51 -15.05
N ASP A 276 39.49 -12.74 -16.00
CA ASP A 276 39.32 -13.20 -17.38
C ASP A 276 40.64 -13.28 -18.16
N THR A 277 41.60 -12.38 -17.89
CA THR A 277 42.96 -12.49 -18.45
C THR A 277 43.72 -13.70 -17.90
N SER A 278 43.48 -14.08 -16.64
CA SER A 278 44.07 -15.29 -16.04
C SER A 278 43.49 -16.60 -16.61
N LYS A 279 42.25 -16.60 -17.14
CA LYS A 279 41.63 -17.76 -17.79
C LYS A 279 42.08 -17.99 -19.24
N LEU A 280 42.58 -16.94 -19.91
CA LEU A 280 43.08 -17.02 -21.29
C LEU A 280 44.54 -17.50 -21.40
N GLN A 281 45.32 -17.40 -20.32
CA GLN A 281 46.64 -18.02 -20.23
C GLN A 281 46.52 -19.39 -19.55
N GLY A 282 46.29 -20.44 -20.35
CA GLY A 282 46.35 -21.82 -19.88
C GLY A 282 47.73 -22.17 -19.31
N GLY A 283 47.79 -22.47 -18.01
CA GLY A 283 49.01 -22.89 -17.32
C GLY A 283 48.69 -23.47 -15.94
N SER A 284 49.34 -24.59 -15.61
CA SER A 284 49.04 -25.51 -14.50
C SER A 284 49.78 -25.14 -13.19
N ILE A 285 49.08 -25.36 -12.05
CA ILE A 285 49.54 -25.64 -10.66
C ILE A 285 50.28 -24.52 -9.89
N ALA A 286 49.74 -24.15 -8.72
CA ALA A 286 50.34 -24.41 -7.39
C ALA A 286 49.53 -23.80 -6.24
N ASP A 287 49.14 -24.64 -5.27
CA ASP A 287 48.79 -24.21 -3.92
C ASP A 287 49.97 -23.43 -3.34
N THR A 288 49.82 -22.12 -3.20
CA THR A 288 50.73 -21.31 -2.39
C THR A 288 49.89 -20.50 -1.41
N GLN A 289 49.84 -20.98 -0.17
CA GLN A 289 49.46 -20.15 0.96
C GLN A 289 50.38 -18.94 1.00
N PHE A 290 49.87 -17.76 0.64
CA PHE A 290 50.49 -16.50 1.01
C PHE A 290 49.69 -15.92 2.18
N ASN A 291 50.22 -16.17 3.36
CA ASN A 291 49.81 -15.55 4.60
C ASN A 291 50.48 -14.18 4.64
N SER A 292 49.73 -13.12 4.37
CA SER A 292 50.13 -11.74 4.62
C SER A 292 48.90 -10.96 5.06
N SER A 293 48.59 -11.14 6.34
CA SER A 293 48.33 -9.99 7.20
C SER A 293 49.41 -8.93 6.92
N ASP A 294 49.02 -7.66 6.87
CA ASP A 294 49.89 -6.49 6.63
C ASP A 294 50.10 -6.11 5.16
N ASP A 295 49.05 -5.62 4.49
CA ASP A 295 49.13 -4.48 3.54
C ASP A 295 47.72 -4.17 2.97
N PHE A 296 46.81 -3.77 3.86
CA PHE A 296 45.69 -2.92 3.46
C PHE A 296 46.08 -1.49 3.88
N PRO A 297 45.92 -0.47 3.03
CA PRO A 297 45.94 0.89 3.53
C PRO A 297 44.80 0.99 4.55
N ARG A 298 45.16 1.07 5.83
CA ARG A 298 44.25 1.42 6.92
C ARG A 298 43.65 2.77 6.54
N ILE A 299 42.43 2.73 5.99
CA ILE A 299 41.52 3.85 6.07
C ILE A 299 41.41 4.12 7.56
N THR A 300 41.91 5.28 7.99
CA THR A 300 41.89 5.72 9.36
C THR A 300 40.47 5.63 9.90
N GLU A 301 40.22 4.62 10.74
CA GLU A 301 38.96 4.37 11.44
C GLU A 301 38.47 5.61 12.22
N ASN A 302 39.35 6.57 12.49
CA ASN A 302 39.03 7.81 13.19
C ASN A 302 38.41 8.93 12.33
N GLU A 303 38.36 8.84 11.00
CA GLU A 303 37.64 9.83 10.16
C GLU A 303 36.26 9.31 9.69
N GLY A 304 36.08 7.98 9.64
CA GLY A 304 34.80 7.34 9.34
C GLY A 304 33.77 7.42 10.48
N GLU A 305 34.23 7.53 11.73
CA GLU A 305 33.38 7.60 12.92
C GLU A 305 32.62 8.94 13.07
N SER A 306 33.10 10.00 12.42
CA SER A 306 32.45 11.32 12.45
C SER A 306 31.40 11.51 11.33
N LEU A 307 31.44 10.68 10.28
CA LEU A 307 30.60 10.83 9.09
C LEU A 307 29.29 10.02 9.16
N SER A 308 29.23 9.00 10.02
CA SER A 308 28.04 8.19 10.31
C SER A 308 27.07 8.85 11.30
N THR A 309 27.47 9.93 11.96
CA THR A 309 26.68 10.60 13.01
C THR A 309 25.97 11.88 12.53
N GLN A 310 25.42 11.88 11.32
CA GLN A 310 24.36 12.84 10.97
C GLN A 310 23.13 12.08 10.51
N ILE A 311 22.29 11.81 11.51
CA ILE A 311 20.93 11.28 11.40
C ILE A 311 20.24 12.02 10.25
N ILE A 312 20.04 11.30 9.13
CA ILE A 312 19.16 11.74 8.07
C ILE A 312 17.75 11.56 8.66
N PRO A 313 16.96 12.62 8.92
CA PRO A 313 15.56 12.41 9.24
C PRO A 313 14.91 11.84 7.98
N ALA A 314 14.73 10.53 7.96
CA ALA A 314 14.19 9.74 6.85
C ALA A 314 12.67 9.93 6.68
N ASP A 315 12.15 11.13 6.92
CA ASP A 315 10.73 11.41 6.82
C ASP A 315 10.31 11.64 5.34
N TYR A 316 11.26 11.99 4.46
CA TYR A 316 10.99 12.33 3.06
C TYR A 316 11.95 11.64 2.07
N PRO A 317 11.44 11.13 0.93
CA PRO A 317 12.26 10.57 -0.15
C PRO A 317 13.29 11.58 -0.68
N ILE A 318 14.46 11.09 -1.08
CA ILE A 318 15.60 11.89 -1.57
C ILE A 318 15.21 12.66 -2.85
N GLU A 319 14.33 12.07 -3.66
CA GLU A 319 13.80 12.57 -4.91
C GLU A 319 13.14 13.96 -4.73
N PHE A 320 12.50 14.20 -3.57
CA PHE A 320 11.83 15.48 -3.30
C PHE A 320 12.81 16.66 -3.17
N TYR A 321 14.06 16.39 -2.83
CA TYR A 321 15.11 17.41 -2.69
C TYR A 321 15.84 17.71 -4.01
N LEU A 322 15.80 16.77 -4.98
CA LEU A 322 16.45 16.87 -6.28
C LEU A 322 15.59 17.62 -7.32
N VAL A 323 14.27 17.60 -7.15
CA VAL A 323 13.31 18.24 -8.05
C VAL A 323 13.36 19.77 -7.91
N ARG A 324 13.29 20.48 -9.04
CA ARG A 324 13.20 21.95 -9.03
C ARG A 324 11.88 22.39 -8.37
N PRO A 325 11.90 23.38 -7.47
CA PRO A 325 10.72 23.75 -6.67
C PRO A 325 9.53 24.22 -7.51
N LYS A 326 9.77 24.82 -8.68
CA LYS A 326 8.70 25.25 -9.60
C LYS A 326 7.87 24.06 -10.11
N TYR A 327 8.52 23.00 -10.57
CA TYR A 327 7.83 21.82 -11.11
C TYR A 327 7.15 21.01 -10.01
N PHE A 328 7.76 20.95 -8.82
CA PHE A 328 7.16 20.32 -7.65
C PHE A 328 5.82 20.98 -7.26
N ILE A 329 5.77 22.31 -7.21
CA ILE A 329 4.55 23.05 -6.86
C ILE A 329 3.47 22.89 -7.95
N ILE A 330 3.85 23.00 -9.23
CA ILE A 330 2.89 22.84 -10.34
C ILE A 330 2.29 21.43 -10.33
N TYR A 331 3.12 20.41 -10.12
CA TYR A 331 2.68 19.02 -10.02
C TYR A 331 1.68 18.84 -8.86
N LEU A 332 2.01 19.32 -7.66
CA LEU A 332 1.13 19.22 -6.48
C LEU A 332 -0.20 19.96 -6.68
N ILE A 333 -0.20 21.12 -7.33
CA ILE A 333 -1.43 21.86 -7.63
C ILE A 333 -2.32 21.08 -8.60
N LEU A 334 -1.74 20.47 -9.64
CA LEU A 334 -2.50 19.65 -10.58
C LEU A 334 -3.10 18.41 -9.90
N GLU A 335 -2.34 17.77 -9.02
CA GLU A 335 -2.78 16.62 -8.21
C GLU A 335 -3.95 16.99 -7.28
N LEU A 336 -3.84 18.11 -6.55
CA LEU A 336 -4.92 18.60 -5.68
C LEU A 336 -6.16 19.05 -6.46
N LEU A 337 -5.98 19.62 -7.66
CA LEU A 337 -7.11 20.01 -8.52
C LEU A 337 -7.83 18.80 -9.08
N ALA A 338 -7.09 17.77 -9.50
CA ALA A 338 -7.66 16.49 -9.91
C ALA A 338 -8.45 15.85 -8.76
N PHE A 339 -7.87 15.77 -7.57
CA PHE A 339 -8.54 15.28 -6.36
C PHE A 339 -9.82 16.08 -6.04
N ALA A 340 -9.76 17.41 -6.06
CA ALA A 340 -10.92 18.25 -5.79
C ALA A 340 -12.04 18.07 -6.85
N GLY A 341 -11.65 17.91 -8.12
CA GLY A 341 -12.58 17.62 -9.22
C GLY A 341 -13.28 16.27 -9.02
N GLU A 342 -12.52 15.23 -8.73
CA GLU A 342 -13.05 13.90 -8.43
C GLU A 342 -13.96 13.91 -7.20
N TYR A 343 -13.52 14.53 -6.10
CA TYR A 343 -14.31 14.66 -4.89
C TYR A 343 -15.65 15.38 -5.14
N SER A 344 -15.61 16.46 -5.93
CA SER A 344 -16.82 17.19 -6.31
C SER A 344 -17.82 16.31 -7.07
N ILE A 345 -17.33 15.44 -7.97
CA ILE A 345 -18.18 14.50 -8.71
C ILE A 345 -18.79 13.46 -7.78
N THR A 346 -18.00 12.91 -6.83
CA THR A 346 -18.51 11.91 -5.86
C THR A 346 -19.59 12.47 -4.92
N CYS A 347 -19.62 13.78 -4.68
CA CYS A 347 -20.68 14.42 -3.88
C CYS A 347 -22.00 14.59 -4.66
N THR A 348 -22.03 14.29 -5.97
CA THR A 348 -23.23 14.42 -6.81
C THR A 348 -23.89 13.06 -7.09
N LYS A 349 -25.11 13.08 -7.65
CA LYS A 349 -25.78 11.88 -8.19
C LYS A 349 -24.97 11.18 -9.31
N GLY A 350 -23.97 11.86 -9.87
CA GLY A 350 -23.03 11.32 -10.85
C GLY A 350 -21.93 10.44 -10.26
N ALA A 351 -21.90 10.21 -8.93
CA ALA A 351 -20.92 9.32 -8.28
C ALA A 351 -20.88 7.92 -8.89
N ILE A 352 -21.99 7.45 -9.46
CA ILE A 352 -22.08 6.16 -10.18
C ILE A 352 -21.07 6.09 -11.36
N GLY A 353 -20.73 7.24 -11.97
CA GLY A 353 -19.76 7.35 -13.05
C GLY A 353 -18.32 7.64 -12.61
N PHE A 354 -18.05 7.73 -11.31
CA PHE A 354 -16.71 8.02 -10.77
C PHE A 354 -15.59 7.16 -11.39
N PRO A 355 -15.75 5.83 -11.58
CA PRO A 355 -14.70 4.99 -12.16
C PRO A 355 -14.39 5.35 -13.62
N GLY A 356 -15.40 5.79 -14.37
CA GLY A 356 -15.21 6.22 -15.77
C GLY A 356 -14.44 7.54 -15.87
N VAL A 357 -14.67 8.47 -14.94
CA VAL A 357 -13.92 9.73 -14.86
C VAL A 357 -12.46 9.47 -14.48
N LEU A 358 -12.25 8.61 -13.50
CA LEU A 358 -10.92 8.23 -13.03
C LEU A 358 -10.11 7.52 -14.12
N MET A 359 -10.74 6.64 -14.90
CA MET A 359 -10.17 6.05 -16.11
C MET A 359 -9.77 7.10 -17.15
N LEU A 360 -10.63 8.09 -17.39
CA LEU A 360 -10.35 9.16 -18.32
C LEU A 360 -9.15 10.01 -17.87
N ILE A 361 -9.09 10.36 -16.58
CA ILE A 361 -7.97 11.11 -16.00
C ILE A 361 -6.68 10.32 -16.14
N LEU A 362 -6.68 9.03 -15.78
CA LEU A 362 -5.50 8.16 -15.89
C LEU A 362 -5.01 8.03 -17.34
N LEU A 363 -5.91 8.02 -18.32
CA LEU A 363 -5.55 8.00 -19.75
C LEU A 363 -5.00 9.35 -20.24
N LEU A 364 -5.49 10.46 -19.69
CA LEU A 364 -5.04 11.81 -20.04
C LEU A 364 -3.68 12.15 -19.41
N VAL A 365 -3.38 11.68 -18.20
CA VAL A 365 -2.12 11.95 -17.49
C VAL A 365 -0.87 11.65 -18.33
N PRO A 366 -0.67 10.45 -18.92
CA PRO A 366 0.53 10.15 -19.71
C PRO A 366 0.61 10.93 -21.02
N ILE A 367 -0.49 11.51 -21.50
CA ILE A 367 -0.52 12.37 -22.71
C ILE A 367 -0.16 13.81 -22.34
N VAL A 368 -0.71 14.31 -21.22
CA VAL A 368 -0.61 15.71 -20.81
C VAL A 368 0.69 15.99 -20.06
N PHE A 369 1.14 15.09 -19.17
CA PHE A 369 2.28 15.34 -18.28
C PHE A 369 3.62 15.47 -19.02
N PRO A 370 3.96 14.64 -20.02
CA PRO A 370 5.19 14.79 -20.79
C PRO A 370 5.22 16.08 -21.64
N ARG A 371 4.07 16.73 -21.86
CA ARG A 371 3.98 18.00 -22.58
C ARG A 371 4.24 19.21 -21.66
N ILE A 372 4.02 19.05 -20.36
CA ILE A 372 4.13 20.11 -19.33
C ILE A 372 5.48 20.03 -18.59
N PHE A 373 6.00 18.82 -18.35
CA PHE A 373 7.18 18.59 -17.53
C PHE A 373 8.38 18.02 -18.34
N PRO A 374 9.62 18.45 -18.07
CA PRO A 374 10.80 17.80 -18.63
C PRO A 374 10.95 16.37 -18.07
N LYS A 375 11.34 15.41 -18.94
CA LYS A 375 11.37 13.97 -18.65
C LYS A 375 12.17 13.60 -17.39
N ASP A 376 13.31 14.27 -17.17
CA ASP A 376 14.18 14.00 -16.02
C ASP A 376 13.52 14.38 -14.69
N GLN A 377 12.70 15.43 -14.68
CA GLN A 377 11.97 15.85 -13.48
C GLN A 377 10.72 14.99 -13.28
N LEU A 378 10.04 14.61 -14.36
CA LEU A 378 8.86 13.75 -14.28
C LEU A 378 9.22 12.37 -13.71
N LYS A 379 10.37 11.80 -14.11
CA LYS A 379 10.86 10.52 -13.57
C LYS A 379 11.20 10.57 -12.07
N LEU A 380 11.58 11.75 -11.55
CA LEU A 380 11.82 11.96 -10.12
C LEU A 380 10.52 12.21 -9.33
N LEU A 381 9.51 12.80 -9.99
CA LEU A 381 8.20 13.08 -9.38
C LEU A 381 7.30 11.83 -9.34
N ASP A 382 7.44 10.98 -10.35
CA ASP A 382 6.66 9.77 -10.60
C ASP A 382 7.63 8.59 -10.80
N SER A 383 8.39 8.25 -9.74
CA SER A 383 9.26 7.08 -9.78
C SER A 383 8.38 5.87 -10.11
N GLU A 384 8.64 5.22 -11.26
CA GLU A 384 7.83 4.13 -11.81
C GLU A 384 7.32 3.20 -10.70
N ALA A 385 6.00 3.22 -10.46
CA ALA A 385 5.33 2.30 -9.55
C ALA A 385 5.37 0.84 -10.03
N ALA A 386 5.92 0.59 -11.23
CA ALA A 386 6.07 -0.73 -11.83
C ALA A 386 7.56 -1.07 -11.99
N ASP A 387 7.94 -2.22 -11.41
CA ASP A 387 9.26 -2.82 -11.47
C ASP A 387 9.75 -3.03 -12.92
N GLU A 388 11.07 -2.93 -13.15
CA GLU A 388 11.70 -3.41 -14.40
C GLU A 388 11.38 -4.89 -14.66
N LEU A 389 11.15 -5.68 -13.62
CA LEU A 389 10.65 -7.08 -13.72
C LEU A 389 9.21 -7.17 -14.25
N ILE A 390 8.31 -6.28 -13.81
CA ILE A 390 6.93 -6.22 -14.30
C ILE A 390 6.93 -5.75 -15.76
N MET A 391 7.74 -4.74 -16.10
CA MET A 391 7.95 -4.31 -17.49
C MET A 391 8.58 -5.40 -18.36
N ARG A 392 9.53 -6.20 -17.85
CA ARG A 392 10.10 -7.35 -18.57
C ARG A 392 9.07 -8.44 -18.81
N SER A 393 8.21 -8.72 -17.84
CA SER A 393 7.11 -9.70 -18.00
C SER A 393 6.05 -9.25 -19.01
N LEU A 394 5.78 -7.94 -19.10
CA LEU A 394 4.87 -7.33 -20.08
C LEU A 394 5.49 -7.20 -21.48
N LYS A 395 6.81 -7.00 -21.59
CA LYS A 395 7.53 -6.88 -22.88
C LYS A 395 7.83 -8.22 -23.56
N LEU A 396 7.81 -9.34 -22.84
CA LEU A 396 8.11 -10.67 -23.40
C LEU A 396 7.03 -11.24 -24.35
N HIS A 397 6.00 -10.47 -24.70
CA HIS A 397 5.00 -10.88 -25.69
C HIS A 397 4.63 -9.77 -26.70
N SER A 398 5.55 -8.82 -26.98
CA SER A 398 5.45 -7.99 -28.19
C SER A 398 6.24 -8.64 -29.33
N PHE A 399 5.58 -9.57 -30.03
CA PHE A 399 5.80 -9.93 -31.43
C PHE A 399 7.25 -9.97 -31.96
N ASN A 400 7.86 -11.16 -31.96
CA ASN A 400 8.71 -11.56 -33.08
C ASN A 400 7.77 -11.95 -34.24
N PHE A 401 7.61 -11.06 -35.21
CA PHE A 401 7.25 -11.46 -36.57
C PHE A 401 8.58 -11.57 -37.34
N ASP A 402 9.05 -12.80 -37.51
CA ASP A 402 9.89 -13.22 -38.63
C ASP A 402 9.12 -14.30 -39.40
#